data_AF-A0A133U3W5-F1
#
_entry.id   AF-A0A133U3W5-F1
#
_cell.length_a   1.000
_cell.length_b   1.000
_cell.length_c   1.000
_cell.angle_alpha   90.00
_cell.angle_beta   90.00
_cell.angle_gamma   90.00
#
_symmetry.space_group_name_H-M   'P 1'
#
loop_
_entity.id
_entity.type
_entity.pdbx_description
1 polymer ?
#
loop_
_entity_poly.entity_id
_entity_poly.type
_entity_poly.pdbx_seq_one_letter_code
_entity_poly.pdbx_strand_id
1 'polypeptide(L)'
;MNEIGSLFEEVPRKRIGFFPTHIEKLGNISQKYDQNMYIKRDDLTGPGFGGNKIRKLEFIIADALEKGATHMITYGGFQTNHGRQMVSA
;
A
#
# COMPACT_ATOMS: atom_id res chain seq x y z
N MET A 1 -0.16 -12.08 18.95
CA MET A 1 0.41 -11.29 17.83
C MET A 1 1.82 -11.78 17.55
N ASN A 2 2.32 -11.73 16.32
CA ASN A 2 3.77 -11.82 16.10
C ASN A 2 4.43 -10.49 16.54
N GLU A 3 5.72 -10.52 16.85
CA GLU A 3 6.50 -9.37 17.34
C GLU A 3 6.33 -8.09 16.51
N ILE A 4 6.13 -8.23 15.20
CA ILE A 4 5.86 -7.12 14.29
C ILE A 4 4.46 -6.53 14.50
N GLY A 5 3.44 -7.38 14.73
CA GLY A 5 2.06 -6.93 14.92
C GLY A 5 1.91 -6.02 16.13
N SER A 6 2.61 -6.31 17.23
CA SER A 6 2.59 -5.48 18.45
C SER A 6 3.18 -4.08 18.24
N LEU A 7 4.13 -3.91 17.32
CA LEU A 7 4.71 -2.59 17.01
C LEU A 7 3.71 -1.62 16.36
N PHE A 8 2.60 -2.12 15.82
CA PHE A 8 1.60 -1.32 15.13
C PHE A 8 0.27 -1.20 15.87
N GLU A 9 0.15 -1.72 17.10
CA GLU A 9 -1.10 -1.64 17.87
C GLU A 9 -1.47 -0.19 18.23
N GLU A 10 -0.47 0.62 18.57
CA GLU A 10 -0.65 2.02 18.97
C GLU A 10 -0.60 3.00 17.80
N VAL A 11 -0.30 2.55 16.58
CA VAL A 11 -0.21 3.42 15.41
C VAL A 11 -1.58 3.51 14.73
N PRO A 12 -2.19 4.70 14.63
CA PRO A 12 -3.48 4.88 13.99
C PRO A 12 -3.50 4.31 12.57
N ARG A 13 -4.52 3.51 12.25
CA ARG A 13 -4.62 2.84 10.94
C ARG A 13 -6.06 2.76 10.45
N LYS A 14 -6.29 3.28 9.25
CA LYS A 14 -7.56 3.17 8.52
C LYS A 14 -7.42 2.13 7.42
N ARG A 15 -8.22 1.07 7.50
CA ARG A 15 -8.22 0.01 6.48
C ARG A 15 -8.93 0.49 5.21
N ILE A 16 -8.15 0.86 4.21
CA ILE A 16 -8.61 1.34 2.89
C ILE A 16 -8.17 0.43 1.74
N GLY A 17 -7.12 -0.38 1.95
CA GLY A 17 -6.62 -1.28 0.91
C GLY A 17 -7.24 -2.67 0.96
N PHE A 18 -7.20 -3.36 -0.18
CA PHE A 18 -7.58 -4.77 -0.30
C PHE A 18 -6.38 -5.65 0.06
N PHE A 19 -6.44 -6.27 1.24
CA PHE A 19 -5.35 -7.07 1.80
C PHE A 19 -5.87 -8.40 2.36
N PRO A 20 -5.02 -9.46 2.40
CA PRO A 20 -3.66 -9.52 1.86
C PRO A 20 -3.66 -9.64 0.32
N THR A 21 -2.74 -8.94 -0.34
CA THR A 21 -2.49 -9.11 -1.78
C THR A 21 -1.79 -10.43 -2.06
N HIS A 22 -1.98 -11.00 -3.25
CA HIS A 22 -1.40 -12.29 -3.62
C HIS A 22 0.13 -12.26 -3.73
N ILE A 23 0.77 -13.39 -3.47
CA ILE A 23 2.16 -13.66 -3.86
C ILE A 23 2.12 -14.73 -4.96
N GLU A 24 2.68 -14.42 -6.12
CA GLU A 24 2.62 -15.28 -7.30
C GLU A 24 4.01 -15.73 -7.70
N LYS A 25 4.17 -17.02 -8.05
CA LYS A 25 5.43 -17.53 -8.60
C LYS A 25 5.54 -17.13 -10.06
N LEU A 26 6.67 -16.52 -10.45
CA LEU A 26 6.94 -16.15 -11.83
C LEU A 26 7.58 -17.35 -12.56
N GLY A 27 6.77 -18.35 -12.92
CA GLY A 27 7.25 -19.65 -13.42
C GLY A 27 8.26 -19.55 -14.58
N ASN A 28 7.87 -18.88 -15.68
CA ASN A 28 8.71 -18.75 -16.87
C ASN A 28 10.02 -17.98 -16.59
N ILE A 29 9.95 -16.92 -15.77
CA ILE A 29 11.12 -16.12 -15.39
C ILE A 29 12.02 -16.94 -14.46
N SER A 30 11.44 -17.67 -13.52
CA SER A 30 12.16 -18.53 -12.60
C SER A 30 12.96 -19.59 -13.34
N GLN A 31 12.34 -20.24 -14.32
CA GLN A 31 13.00 -21.22 -15.19
C GLN A 31 14.11 -20.59 -16.04
N LYS A 32 13.85 -19.42 -16.63
CA LYS A 32 14.82 -18.73 -17.51
C LYS A 32 16.13 -18.38 -16.79
N TYR A 33 16.06 -18.02 -15.51
CA TYR A 33 17.21 -17.57 -14.73
C TYR A 33 17.70 -18.58 -13.70
N ASP A 34 17.12 -19.78 -13.65
CA ASP A 34 17.40 -20.80 -12.63
C ASP A 34 17.35 -20.26 -11.19
N GLN A 35 16.32 -19.47 -10.88
CA GLN A 35 16.12 -18.83 -9.58
C GLN A 35 14.64 -18.84 -9.21
N ASN A 36 14.30 -19.01 -7.92
CA ASN A 36 12.91 -18.95 -7.48
C ASN A 36 12.45 -17.48 -7.36
N MET A 37 11.80 -16.96 -8.40
CA MET A 37 11.28 -15.59 -8.41
C MET A 37 9.78 -15.54 -8.12
N TYR A 38 9.39 -14.64 -7.23
CA TYR A 38 8.01 -14.38 -6.85
C TYR A 38 7.70 -12.89 -6.94
N ILE A 39 6.43 -12.55 -7.18
CA ILE A 39 5.94 -11.18 -7.14
C ILE A 39 4.87 -11.02 -6.07
N LYS A 40 4.99 -9.98 -5.25
CA LYS A 40 3.92 -9.52 -4.36
C LYS A 40 3.04 -8.55 -5.14
N ARG A 41 1.77 -8.91 -5.35
CA ARG A 41 0.82 -8.17 -6.18
C ARG A 41 0.24 -6.93 -5.49
N ASP A 42 1.11 -6.06 -5.01
CA ASP A 42 0.71 -4.78 -4.39
C ASP A 42 0.17 -3.76 -5.39
N ASP A 43 0.19 -4.07 -6.68
CA ASP A 43 -0.65 -3.42 -7.68
C ASP A 43 -2.16 -3.67 -7.45
N LEU A 44 -2.54 -4.74 -6.74
CA LEU A 44 -3.94 -5.11 -6.47
C LEU A 44 -4.48 -4.58 -5.14
N THR A 45 -3.89 -3.51 -4.59
CA THR A 45 -4.33 -2.94 -3.30
C THR A 45 -5.64 -2.16 -3.37
N GLY A 46 -6.22 -1.97 -4.55
CA GLY A 46 -7.58 -1.45 -4.73
C GLY A 46 -7.64 0.01 -5.19
N PRO A 47 -7.82 0.98 -4.29
CA PRO A 47 -8.11 2.37 -4.65
C PRO A 47 -7.07 2.99 -5.61
N GLY A 48 -7.53 3.81 -6.55
CA GLY A 48 -6.65 4.54 -7.47
C GLY A 48 -5.80 3.66 -8.38
N PHE A 49 -6.34 2.49 -8.77
CA PHE A 49 -5.66 1.39 -9.49
C PHE A 49 -4.60 0.65 -8.65
N GLY A 50 -4.71 0.72 -7.33
CA GLY A 50 -3.80 0.07 -6.40
C GLY A 50 -2.35 0.53 -6.55
N GLY A 51 -1.45 -0.17 -5.87
CA GLY A 51 -0.04 0.15 -5.73
C GLY A 51 0.40 0.32 -4.27
N ASN A 52 1.71 0.51 -4.09
CA ASN A 52 2.31 0.46 -2.77
C ASN A 52 1.92 1.61 -1.82
N LYS A 53 1.50 2.79 -2.33
CA LYS A 53 1.22 3.94 -1.43
C LYS A 53 -0.05 3.72 -0.61
N ILE A 54 -1.00 2.89 -1.06
CA ILE A 54 -2.20 2.55 -0.27
C ILE A 54 -1.81 2.02 1.11
N ARG A 55 -0.74 1.22 1.22
CA ARG A 55 -0.25 0.74 2.53
C ARG A 55 0.18 1.87 3.47
N LYS A 56 0.85 2.90 2.94
CA LYS A 56 1.29 4.07 3.73
C LYS A 56 0.11 4.97 4.07
N LEU A 57 -0.82 5.13 3.13
CA LEU A 57 -1.99 5.99 3.27
C LEU A 57 -2.93 5.51 4.38
N GLU A 58 -3.01 4.21 4.66
CA GLU A 58 -3.77 3.69 5.81
C GLU A 58 -3.39 4.39 7.13
N PHE A 59 -2.11 4.68 7.31
CA PHE A 59 -1.59 5.33 8.53
C PHE A 59 -1.68 6.85 8.45
N ILE A 60 -1.30 7.43 7.31
CA ILE A 60 -1.33 8.90 7.12
C ILE A 60 -2.76 9.43 7.26
N ILE A 61 -3.74 8.76 6.64
CA ILE A 61 -5.13 9.20 6.67
C ILE A 61 -5.70 9.01 8.07
N ALA A 62 -5.37 7.93 8.77
CA ALA A 62 -5.80 7.73 10.15
C ALA A 62 -5.29 8.85 11.07
N ASP A 63 -4.00 9.16 11.01
CA ASP A 63 -3.39 10.25 11.78
C ASP A 63 -4.02 11.62 11.44
N ALA A 64 -4.27 11.89 10.15
CA ALA A 64 -4.91 13.12 9.72
C ALA A 64 -6.35 13.25 10.26
N LEU A 65 -7.11 12.15 10.25
CA LEU A 65 -8.47 12.11 10.79
C LEU A 65 -8.48 12.32 12.32
N GLU A 66 -7.56 11.69 13.06
CA GLU A 66 -7.44 11.90 14.51
C GLU A 66 -7.10 13.35 14.86
N LYS A 67 -6.30 14.01 14.04
CA LYS A 67 -5.97 15.44 14.19
C LYS A 67 -7.06 16.39 13.71
N GLY A 68 -8.20 15.87 13.22
CA GLY A 68 -9.29 16.69 12.69
C GLY A 68 -8.94 17.44 11.41
N ALA A 69 -7.98 16.95 10.62
CA ALA A 69 -7.62 17.55 9.35
C ALA A 69 -8.81 17.48 8.37
N THR A 70 -9.10 18.61 7.72
CA THR A 70 -10.18 18.72 6.72
C THR A 70 -9.67 18.68 5.29
N HIS A 71 -8.36 18.84 5.10
CA HIS A 71 -7.72 18.92 3.80
C HIS A 71 -6.41 18.14 3.82
N MET A 72 -6.13 17.47 2.71
CA MET A 72 -4.88 16.76 2.49
C MET A 72 -4.11 17.41 1.34
N ILE A 73 -2.83 17.70 1.56
CA ILE A 73 -1.95 18.28 0.55
C ILE A 73 -0.78 17.32 0.37
N THR A 74 -0.52 16.93 -0.88
CA THR A 74 0.66 16.17 -1.28
C THR A 74 1.19 16.69 -2.61
N TYR A 75 2.40 16.30 -2.97
CA TYR A 75 3.07 16.75 -4.19
C TYR A 75 3.72 15.58 -4.93
N GLY A 76 3.90 15.74 -6.24
CA GLY A 76 4.65 14.83 -7.08
C GLY A 76 4.73 15.33 -8.52
N GLY A 77 5.43 14.58 -9.38
CA GLY A 77 5.49 14.88 -10.81
C GLY A 77 4.15 14.68 -11.52
N PHE A 78 4.05 15.13 -12.77
CA PHE A 78 2.81 15.16 -13.56
C PHE A 78 2.02 13.83 -13.57
N GLN A 79 2.69 12.68 -13.62
CA GLN A 79 2.06 11.35 -13.64
C GLN A 79 2.19 10.59 -12.31
N THR A 80 2.24 11.29 -11.18
CA THR A 80 2.44 10.64 -9.88
C THR A 80 1.31 9.66 -9.51
N ASN A 81 1.65 8.38 -9.38
CA ASN A 81 0.74 7.38 -8.81
C ASN A 81 0.31 7.75 -7.38
N HIS A 82 1.20 8.40 -6.61
CA HIS A 82 0.89 8.80 -5.24
C HIS A 82 -0.25 9.82 -5.19
N GLY A 83 -0.23 10.85 -6.04
CA GLY A 83 -1.29 11.84 -6.09
C GLY A 83 -2.62 11.22 -6.49
N ARG A 84 -2.63 10.33 -7.50
CA ARG A 84 -3.82 9.57 -7.88
C ARG A 84 -4.38 8.73 -6.73
N GLN A 85 -3.51 8.01 -6.03
CA GLN A 85 -3.89 7.18 -4.88
C GLN A 85 -4.37 8.01 -3.69
N MET A 86 -3.77 9.18 -3.45
CA MET A 86 -4.15 10.12 -2.39
C MET A 86 -5.57 10.64 -2.60
N VAL A 87 -5.93 11.00 -3.83
CA VAL A 87 -7.27 11.51 -4.15
C VAL A 87 -8.34 10.42 -4.04
N SER A 88 -7.97 9.16 -4.30
CA SER A 88 -8.92 8.03 -4.24
C SER A 88 -9.15 7.45 -2.84
N ALA A 89 -8.24 7.74 -1.92
CA ALA A 89 -8.18 7.15 -0.59
C ALA A 89 -8.93 8.03 0.43
#